data_AF-A0AAJ0JPD0-F1
#
_entry.id   AF-A0AAJ0JPD0-F1
#
_cell.length_a   1.000
_cell.length_b   1.000
_cell.length_c   1.000
_cell.angle_alpha   90.00
_cell.angle_beta   90.00
_cell.angle_gamma   90.00
#
_symmetry.space_group_name_H-M   'P 1'
#
loop_
_entity.id
_entity.type
_entity.pdbx_description
1 polymer ?
#
loop_
_entity_poly.entity_id
_entity_poly.type
_entity_poly.pdbx_seq_one_letter_code
_entity_poly.pdbx_strand_id
1 'polypeptide(L)' 'MDKVTATNCILVVIPDINWSAELDIKESAEDVEENLIMYLFNLMDEDKAENLAQEITLIIFEKETKDEY' A
#
# COMPACT_ATOMS: atom_id res chain seq x y z
N MET A 1 -18.60 -17.17 20.47
CA MET A 1 -18.83 -16.12 19.47
C MET A 1 -17.55 -15.33 19.37
N ASP A 2 -16.72 -15.64 18.39
CA ASP A 2 -15.56 -14.83 18.09
C ASP A 2 -16.06 -13.45 17.66
N LYS A 3 -15.62 -12.40 18.36
CA LYS A 3 -15.88 -11.03 17.92
C LYS A 3 -15.20 -10.87 16.56
N VAL A 4 -15.99 -10.62 15.52
CA VAL A 4 -15.46 -10.08 14.27
C VAL A 4 -15.02 -8.65 14.58
N THR A 5 -13.74 -8.48 14.93
CA THR A 5 -13.09 -7.18 14.92
C THR A 5 -12.87 -6.80 13.47
N ALA A 6 -13.54 -5.74 13.01
CA ALA A 6 -13.20 -5.13 11.73
C ALA A 6 -11.75 -4.64 11.83
N THR A 7 -10.84 -5.35 11.15
CA THR A 7 -9.49 -4.85 10.91
C THR A 7 -9.62 -3.81 9.83
N ASN A 8 -9.30 -2.56 10.14
CA ASN A 8 -9.16 -1.57 9.08
C ASN A 8 -7.94 -2.00 8.24
N CYS A 9 -8.17 -2.29 6.97
CA CYS A 9 -7.13 -2.64 6.02
C CYS A 9 -7.40 -1.92 4.70
N ILE A 10 -6.33 -1.69 3.94
CA ILE A 10 -6.41 -1.15 2.58
C ILE A 10 -6.11 -2.28 1.62
N LEU A 11 -6.99 -2.49 0.65
CA LEU A 11 -6.74 -3.39 -0.46
C LEU A 11 -6.22 -2.58 -1.64
N VAL A 12 -4.96 -2.80 -2.02
CA VAL A 12 -4.38 -2.25 -3.24
C VAL A 12 -4.53 -3.29 -4.34
N VAL A 13 -5.08 -2.89 -5.48
CA VAL A 13 -5.23 -3.75 -6.66
C VAL A 13 -4.62 -3.05 -7.85
N ILE A 14 -3.73 -3.76 -8.57
CA ILE A 14 -3.08 -3.29 -9.79
C ILE A 14 -3.43 -4.29 -10.90
N PRO A 15 -4.55 -4.07 -11.62
CA PRO A 15 -5.06 -5.04 -12.59
C PRO A 15 -4.08 -5.32 -13.74
N ASP A 16 -3.34 -4.30 -14.17
CA ASP A 16 -2.41 -4.37 -15.29
C ASP A 16 -1.29 -5.40 -15.09
N ILE A 17 -0.96 -5.73 -13.84
CA ILE A 17 0.02 -6.76 -13.48
C ILE A 17 -0.61 -7.96 -12.75
N ASN A 18 -1.94 -8.07 -12.73
CA ASN A 18 -2.69 -9.13 -12.05
C ASN A 18 -2.23 -9.34 -10.59
N TRP A 19 -2.10 -8.24 -9.85
CA TRP A 19 -1.59 -8.25 -8.49
C TRP A 19 -2.50 -7.47 -7.54
N SER A 20 -2.52 -7.90 -6.28
CA SER A 20 -3.17 -7.19 -5.19
C SER A 20 -2.49 -7.50 -3.87
N ALA A 21 -2.50 -6.55 -2.95
CA ALA A 21 -2.07 -6.75 -1.56
C ALA A 21 -3.05 -6.10 -0.58
N GLU A 22 -3.20 -6.76 0.56
CA GLU A 22 -3.84 -6.22 1.74
C GLU A 22 -2.77 -5.58 2.62
N LEU A 23 -2.98 -4.31 2.98
CA LEU A 23 -2.09 -3.50 3.81
C LEU A 23 -2.78 -3.18 5.14
N ASP A 24 -2.05 -3.32 6.26
CA ASP A 24 -2.55 -2.93 7.58
C ASP A 24 -2.34 -1.42 7.77
N ILE A 25 -3.41 -0.67 8.04
CA ILE A 25 -3.33 0.79 8.22
C ILE A 25 -2.65 1.23 9.53
N LYS A 26 -2.26 0.27 10.37
CA LYS A 26 -1.45 0.55 11.56
C LYS A 26 0.03 0.74 11.25
N GLU A 27 0.47 0.31 10.07
CA GLU A 27 1.84 0.48 9.59
C GLU A 27 2.10 1.93 9.18
N SER A 28 3.33 2.41 9.36
CA SER A 28 3.71 3.74 8.90
C SER A 28 3.82 3.78 7.37
N ALA A 29 3.85 4.98 6.78
CA ALA A 29 4.06 5.14 5.35
C ALA A 29 5.37 4.49 4.86
N GLU A 30 6.43 4.58 5.66
CA GLU A 30 7.73 3.97 5.39
C GLU A 30 7.64 2.44 5.41
N ASP A 31 7.01 1.86 6.44
CA ASP A 31 6.81 0.40 6.54
C ASP A 31 5.98 -0.14 5.35
N VAL A 32 4.92 0.58 4.96
CA VAL A 32 4.08 0.22 3.81
C VAL A 32 4.89 0.28 2.51
N GLU A 33 5.69 1.32 2.32
CA GLU A 33 6.53 1.47 1.13
C GLU A 33 7.56 0.34 1.02
N GLU A 34 8.31 0.05 2.09
CA GLU A 34 9.28 -1.06 2.11
C GLU A 34 8.64 -2.41 1.80
N ASN A 35 7.47 -2.69 2.39
CA ASN A 35 6.72 -3.91 2.14
C ASN A 35 6.29 -4.00 0.66
N LEU A 36 5.77 -2.91 0.10
CA LEU A 36 5.39 -2.85 -1.32
C LEU A 36 6.59 -3.07 -2.24
N ILE A 37 7.74 -2.47 -1.94
CA ILE A 37 8.98 -2.65 -2.70
C ILE A 37 9.34 -4.14 -2.74
N MET A 38 9.38 -4.81 -1.58
CA MET A 38 9.69 -6.24 -1.50
C MET A 38 8.73 -7.11 -2.32
N TYR A 39 7.43 -6.79 -2.32
CA TYR A 39 6.46 -7.54 -3.10
C TYR A 39 6.60 -7.29 -4.60
N LEU A 40 6.77 -6.03 -5.01
CA LEU A 40 6.83 -5.62 -6.40
C LEU A 40 8.16 -6.03 -7.08
N PHE A 41 9.28 -6.11 -6.35
CA PHE A 41 10.55 -6.64 -6.88
C PHE A 41 10.45 -8.07 -7.41
N ASN A 42 9.52 -8.88 -6.92
CA ASN A 42 9.31 -10.23 -7.46
C ASN A 42 8.61 -10.22 -8.83
N LEU A 43 8.11 -9.07 -9.28
CA LEU A 43 7.26 -8.92 -10.46
C LEU A 43 7.87 -8.00 -11.51
N MET A 44 8.72 -7.07 -11.12
CA MET A 44 9.33 -6.07 -12.00
C MET A 44 10.74 -5.67 -11.55
N ASP A 45 11.43 -4.93 -12.41
CA ASP A 45 12.77 -4.40 -12.13
C ASP A 45 12.77 -3.50 -10.89
N GLU A 46 13.95 -3.40 -10.25
CA GLU A 46 14.16 -2.67 -9.00
C GLU A 46 13.62 -1.24 -9.08
N ASP A 47 14.15 -0.44 -10.01
CA ASP A 47 13.74 0.94 -10.21
C ASP A 47 12.21 1.09 -10.40
N LYS A 48 11.53 0.13 -11.05
CA LYS A 48 10.08 0.22 -11.29
C LYS A 48 9.28 -0.08 -10.03
N ALA A 49 9.71 -1.07 -9.26
CA ALA A 49 9.06 -1.44 -8.02
C ALA A 49 9.19 -0.35 -6.96
N GLU A 50 10.37 0.28 -6.85
CA GLU A 50 10.58 1.44 -5.96
C GLU A 50 9.64 2.59 -6.34
N ASN A 51 9.63 2.99 -7.61
CA ASN A 51 8.77 4.09 -8.08
C ASN A 51 7.28 3.77 -7.85
N LEU A 52 6.83 2.55 -8.16
CA LEU A 52 5.42 2.18 -8.00
C LEU A 52 5.01 2.07 -6.52
N ALA A 53 5.88 1.53 -5.66
CA ALA A 53 5.64 1.49 -4.22
C ALA A 53 5.49 2.91 -3.64
N GLN A 54 6.39 3.81 -4.02
CA GLN A 54 6.34 5.21 -3.61
C GLN A 54 5.03 5.87 -4.05
N GLU A 55 4.62 5.70 -5.32
CA GLU A 55 3.35 6.25 -5.83
C GLU A 55 2.13 5.73 -5.05
N ILE A 56 2.08 4.42 -4.77
CA ILE A 56 0.99 3.80 -4.01
C ILE A 56 0.95 4.36 -2.59
N THR A 57 2.09 4.46 -1.92
CA THR A 57 2.21 5.02 -0.57
C THR A 57 1.73 6.47 -0.55
N LEU A 58 2.13 7.30 -1.51
CA LEU A 58 1.63 8.68 -1.61
C LEU A 58 0.12 8.73 -1.79
N ILE A 59 -0.47 7.87 -2.63
CA ILE A 59 -1.93 7.80 -2.81
C ILE A 59 -2.67 7.47 -1.50
N ILE A 60 -2.08 6.58 -0.69
CA ILE A 60 -2.66 6.15 0.59
C ILE A 60 -2.55 7.26 1.65
N PHE A 61 -1.39 7.91 1.77
CA PHE A 61 -1.07 8.78 2.90
C PHE A 61 -1.13 10.30 2.60
N GLU A 62 -1.04 10.77 1.35
CA GLU A 62 -1.08 12.22 1.05
C GLU A 62 -2.48 12.84 1.17
N LYS A 63 -3.55 12.04 1.21
CA LYS A 63 -4.92 12.55 1.35
C LYS A 63 -5.25 13.12 2.73
N GLU A 64 -4.40 12.97 3.75
CA GLU A 64 -4.64 13.58 5.07
C GLU A 64 -4.40 15.10 5.11
N THR A 65 -3.94 15.74 4.03
CA THR A 65 -3.54 17.16 4.04
C THR A 65 -4.55 18.14 3.42
N LYS A 66 -5.72 17.69 2.94
CA LYS A 66 -6.66 18.54 2.15
C LYS A 66 -8.06 18.75 2.72
N ASP A 67 -8.35 18.31 3.95
CA ASP A 67 -9.65 18.54 4.61
C ASP A 67 -9.59 19.59 5.75
N GLU A 68 -8.64 20.53 5.69
CA GLU A 68 -8.63 21.73 6.54
C GLU A 68 -8.91 23.00 5.71
N TYR A 69 -10.14 23.18 5.22
CA TYR A 69 -10.66 24.51 4.84
C TYR A 69 -12.17 24.63 5.06
#